data_AF-A0A3S1D751-F1
#
_entry.id   AF-A0A3S1D751-F1
#
_cell.length_a   1.000
_cell.length_b   1.000
_cell.length_c   1.000
_cell.angle_alpha   90.00
_cell.angle_beta   90.00
_cell.angle_gamma   90.00
#
_symmetry.space_group_name_H-M   'P 1'
#
loop_
_entity.id
_entity.type
_entity.pdbx_description
1 polymer ?
#
loop_
_entity_poly.entity_id
_entity_poly.type
_entity_poly.pdbx_seq_one_letter_code
_entity_poly.pdbx_strand_id
1 'polypeptide(L)'
;MQNFDDVLSFISQSFLRKDEQLEMPRTRGETSLIDIDIVKRTARTIRRVGIITVAREYSSIVGALPDQQLLSWTVGKRASLDDNQQTFDWLHKGWVLKEVRFKRDGKSVERIQYRMGYLLYVYLLNKQTDEHRDFLNQFTKYQSNAAQKMEKITYLHDERLLQLKDLALFLSGSLQWSPNDLEDQYIFPANWSIPKRIEGLNFLLAFLLISSSKEIFDWKEIGAHYYPGIGGSKAFDAYKIVFLNILETISGHSLETLGMISGGQITSIYFAGEIEGTWSNFRAGPVHALTNISVSQDHYLTRATTLWLVENRAILTRMSAEPHFLQETNSLIVCVDGHLRSAHKHFIRLLLQNSSIDQTIFWSDYDEAGLQIAGEMFQSLMGHAVRHKWICPDHSIITNWSEYQQSMKSLLQDMKSEQEIVLGEADDWRSWINH
;
A
#
# COMPACT_ATOMS: atom_id res chain seq x y z
N MET A 1 -17.58 38.27 -16.43
CA MET A 1 -16.54 39.19 -16.92
C MET A 1 -15.33 39.02 -16.03
N GLN A 2 -14.23 38.47 -16.55
CA GLN A 2 -12.94 38.45 -15.83
C GLN A 2 -12.32 39.85 -15.88
N ASN A 3 -11.84 40.37 -14.76
CA ASN A 3 -11.28 41.71 -14.69
C ASN A 3 -9.81 41.68 -15.15
N PHE A 4 -9.41 42.57 -16.04
CA PHE A 4 -8.03 42.68 -16.49
C PHE A 4 -7.06 43.01 -15.34
N ASP A 5 -7.57 43.62 -14.26
CA ASP A 5 -6.83 43.84 -13.02
C ASP A 5 -6.31 42.53 -12.39
N ASP A 6 -7.07 41.42 -12.52
CA ASP A 6 -6.67 40.12 -11.97
C ASP A 6 -5.44 39.56 -12.71
N VAL A 7 -5.35 39.80 -14.01
CA VAL A 7 -4.20 39.44 -14.85
C VAL A 7 -2.96 40.21 -14.41
N LEU A 8 -3.10 41.51 -14.14
CA LEU A 8 -2.00 42.35 -13.68
C LEU A 8 -1.52 41.96 -12.29
N SER A 9 -2.45 41.63 -11.40
CA SER A 9 -2.15 41.12 -10.07
C SER A 9 -1.38 39.80 -10.15
N PHE A 10 -1.86 38.84 -10.95
CA PHE A 10 -1.19 37.56 -11.19
C PHE A 10 0.24 37.74 -11.70
N ILE A 11 0.44 38.58 -12.72
CA ILE A 11 1.78 38.86 -13.28
C ILE A 11 2.69 39.50 -12.23
N SER A 12 2.16 40.46 -11.47
CA SER A 12 2.91 41.20 -10.47
C SER A 12 3.40 40.29 -9.34
N GLN A 13 2.55 39.37 -8.88
CA GLN A 13 2.87 38.41 -7.83
C GLN A 13 3.79 37.29 -8.31
N SER A 14 3.65 36.86 -9.57
CA SER A 14 4.27 35.62 -10.06
C SER A 14 5.59 35.82 -10.82
N PHE A 15 5.79 36.97 -11.47
CA PHE A 15 6.87 37.13 -12.47
C PHE A 15 7.79 38.33 -12.25
N LEU A 16 7.35 39.36 -11.52
CA LEU A 16 8.16 40.55 -11.26
C LEU A 16 9.24 40.29 -10.22
N ARG A 17 10.40 40.94 -10.40
CA ARG A 17 11.47 40.93 -9.40
C ARG A 17 11.32 42.10 -8.44
N LYS A 18 12.11 42.09 -7.36
CA LYS A 18 12.22 43.20 -6.43
C LYS A 18 12.48 44.51 -7.17
N ASP A 19 11.72 45.55 -6.83
CA ASP A 19 11.74 46.89 -7.41
C ASP A 19 11.25 46.98 -8.88
N GLU A 20 10.67 45.92 -9.44
CA GLU A 20 10.01 45.94 -10.76
C GLU A 20 8.51 46.22 -10.59
N GLN A 21 7.95 46.99 -11.54
CA GLN A 21 6.54 47.32 -11.62
C GLN A 21 6.07 47.22 -13.07
N LEU A 22 4.78 46.93 -13.26
CA LEU A 22 4.16 47.02 -14.57
C LEU A 22 3.79 48.48 -14.85
N GLU A 23 4.18 48.95 -16.02
CA GLU A 23 3.78 50.26 -16.53
C GLU A 23 2.98 50.03 -17.82
N MET A 24 1.70 50.37 -17.78
CA MET A 24 0.83 50.26 -18.94
C MET A 24 1.12 51.40 -19.91
N PRO A 25 1.54 51.12 -21.15
CA PRO A 25 1.45 52.14 -22.18
C PRO A 25 -0.02 52.56 -22.34
N ARG A 26 -0.27 53.86 -22.56
CA ARG A 26 -1.59 54.35 -22.96
C ARG A 26 -1.89 53.85 -24.38
N THR A 27 -2.27 52.59 -24.54
CA THR A 27 -2.54 52.01 -25.86
C THR A 27 -3.86 52.53 -26.42
N ARG A 28 -3.75 53.44 -27.38
CA ARG A 28 -4.77 53.68 -28.42
C ARG A 28 -4.57 52.64 -29.51
N GLY A 29 -5.43 51.64 -29.60
CA GLY A 29 -5.43 50.62 -30.67
C GLY A 29 -6.33 49.43 -30.36
N GLU A 30 -6.86 48.77 -31.39
CA GLU A 30 -7.82 47.64 -31.36
C GLU A 30 -7.13 46.25 -31.39
N THR A 31 -5.86 46.13 -30.97
CA THR A 31 -5.18 44.84 -30.99
C THR A 31 -5.66 43.95 -29.84
N SER A 32 -5.92 42.67 -30.13
CA SER A 32 -6.34 41.64 -29.16
C SER A 32 -5.22 41.23 -28.19
N LEU A 33 -3.97 41.65 -28.47
CA LEU A 33 -2.83 41.52 -27.57
C LEU A 33 -2.41 42.92 -27.07
N ILE A 34 -1.95 42.97 -25.81
CA ILE A 34 -1.38 44.16 -25.17
C ILE A 34 0.06 43.86 -24.75
N ASP A 35 0.95 44.78 -25.06
CA ASP A 35 2.30 44.85 -24.51
C ASP A 35 2.32 45.72 -23.26
N ILE A 36 2.85 45.17 -22.18
CA ILE A 36 2.95 45.80 -20.86
C ILE A 36 4.42 45.98 -20.54
N ASP A 37 4.84 47.20 -20.21
CA ASP A 37 6.23 47.45 -19.86
C ASP A 37 6.55 46.97 -18.45
N ILE A 38 7.70 46.33 -18.30
CA ILE A 38 8.28 46.05 -16.99
C ILE A 38 9.35 47.10 -16.73
N VAL A 39 9.15 47.89 -15.67
CA VAL A 39 10.02 49.00 -15.31
C VAL A 39 10.60 48.76 -13.93
N LYS A 40 11.93 48.85 -13.82
CA LYS A 40 12.62 48.82 -12.53
C LYS A 40 12.77 50.24 -12.00
N ARG A 41 12.21 50.50 -10.82
CA ARG A 41 12.27 51.80 -10.14
C ARG A 41 13.17 51.72 -8.92
N THR A 42 14.29 52.42 -8.95
CA THR A 42 15.15 52.62 -7.78
C THR A 42 15.07 54.07 -7.34
N ALA A 43 15.61 54.38 -6.15
CA ALA A 43 15.66 55.76 -5.64
C ALA A 43 16.34 56.78 -6.59
N ARG A 44 17.11 56.32 -7.58
CA ARG A 44 17.88 57.19 -8.49
C ARG A 44 17.55 57.02 -9.98
N THR A 45 16.91 55.93 -10.39
CA THR A 45 16.71 55.62 -11.82
C THR A 45 15.40 54.87 -12.07
N ILE A 46 14.71 55.24 -13.15
CA ILE A 46 13.60 54.50 -13.74
C ILE A 46 14.11 53.90 -15.05
N ARG A 47 14.04 52.58 -15.21
CA ARG A 47 14.51 51.90 -16.43
C ARG A 47 13.58 50.78 -16.85
N ARG A 48 13.24 50.75 -18.14
CA ARG A 48 12.56 49.62 -18.79
C ARG A 48 13.50 48.41 -18.83
N VAL A 49 13.03 47.29 -18.27
CA VAL A 49 13.80 46.03 -18.17
C VAL A 49 13.15 44.89 -18.95
N GLY A 50 11.93 45.07 -19.45
CA GLY A 50 11.27 44.10 -20.31
C GLY A 50 9.89 44.52 -20.79
N ILE A 51 9.25 43.62 -21.51
CA ILE A 51 7.86 43.68 -21.97
C ILE A 51 7.22 42.34 -21.65
N ILE A 52 5.97 42.37 -21.20
CA ILE A 52 5.09 41.20 -21.18
C ILE A 52 3.94 41.43 -22.16
N THR A 53 3.77 40.51 -23.11
CA THR A 53 2.64 40.49 -24.04
C THR A 53 1.58 39.52 -23.50
N VAL A 54 0.34 40.00 -23.36
CA VAL A 54 -0.83 39.21 -22.93
C VAL A 54 -2.04 39.44 -23.83
N ALA A 55 -3.00 38.52 -23.78
CA ALA A 55 -4.33 38.75 -24.34
C ALA A 55 -5.07 39.90 -23.62
N ARG A 56 -5.78 40.71 -24.39
CA ARG A 56 -6.56 41.86 -23.92
C ARG A 56 -7.95 41.45 -23.43
N GLU A 57 -8.61 40.59 -24.20
CA GLU A 57 -9.96 40.14 -23.93
C GLU A 57 -9.97 38.62 -23.73
N TYR A 58 -10.48 38.20 -22.57
CA TYR A 58 -10.65 36.80 -22.21
C TYR A 58 -12.11 36.34 -22.42
N SER A 59 -12.94 37.19 -23.03
CA SER A 59 -14.41 37.13 -23.06
C SER A 59 -14.99 36.08 -24.03
N SER A 60 -14.20 35.54 -24.95
CA SER A 60 -14.68 34.63 -26.01
C SER A 60 -14.37 33.14 -25.77
N ILE A 61 -13.83 32.77 -24.60
CA ILE A 61 -13.27 31.43 -24.34
C ILE A 61 -14.10 30.68 -23.29
N VAL A 62 -15.42 30.77 -23.38
CA VAL A 62 -16.31 29.88 -22.62
C VAL A 62 -16.32 28.52 -23.35
N GLY A 63 -15.53 27.57 -22.87
CA GLY A 63 -15.57 26.16 -23.31
C GLY A 63 -14.37 25.62 -24.08
N ALA A 64 -13.33 26.42 -24.37
CA ALA A 64 -12.11 25.87 -24.95
C ALA A 64 -11.22 25.23 -23.86
N LEU A 65 -10.79 23.99 -24.09
CA LEU A 65 -9.83 23.30 -23.22
C LEU A 65 -8.40 23.68 -23.62
N PRO A 66 -7.47 23.82 -22.65
CA PRO A 66 -6.06 23.99 -22.97
C PRO A 66 -5.50 22.69 -23.57
N ASP A 67 -4.54 22.82 -24.48
CA ASP A 67 -3.84 21.68 -25.06
C ASP A 67 -3.12 20.86 -23.96
N GLN A 68 -3.05 19.54 -24.14
CA GLN A 68 -2.49 18.62 -23.15
C GLN A 68 -1.05 18.98 -22.71
N GLN A 69 -0.27 19.57 -23.62
CA GLN A 69 1.10 20.01 -23.34
C GLN A 69 1.18 21.12 -22.28
N LEU A 70 0.15 21.96 -22.21
CA LEU A 70 0.05 23.09 -21.29
C LEU A 70 -0.37 22.65 -19.88
N LEU A 71 -1.04 21.50 -19.74
CA LEU A 71 -1.49 20.98 -18.44
C LEU A 71 -0.33 20.65 -17.49
N SER A 72 0.87 20.43 -18.02
CA SER A 72 2.10 20.19 -17.26
C SER A 72 2.83 21.46 -16.80
N TRP A 73 2.33 22.64 -17.18
CA TRP A 73 3.02 23.88 -16.88
C TRP A 73 2.82 24.27 -15.42
N THR A 74 3.87 24.83 -14.83
CA THR A 74 3.81 25.48 -13.52
C THR A 74 4.02 26.97 -13.69
N VAL A 75 3.61 27.78 -12.72
CA VAL A 75 3.82 29.24 -12.73
C VAL A 75 5.31 29.57 -12.93
N GLY A 76 6.22 28.79 -12.35
CA GLY A 76 7.67 28.99 -12.50
C GLY A 76 8.25 28.62 -13.87
N LYS A 77 7.52 27.85 -14.70
CA LYS A 77 8.02 27.32 -15.97
C LYS A 77 8.34 28.44 -16.96
N ARG A 78 9.49 28.33 -17.61
CA ARG A 78 9.96 29.21 -18.69
C ARG A 78 10.20 28.33 -19.91
N ALA A 79 9.44 28.55 -20.97
CA ALA A 79 9.53 27.76 -22.19
C ALA A 79 10.03 28.61 -23.36
N SER A 80 10.83 28.01 -24.24
CA SER A 80 11.01 28.53 -25.59
C SER A 80 9.98 27.84 -26.47
N LEU A 81 9.10 28.61 -27.10
CA LEU A 81 8.11 28.09 -28.04
C LEU A 81 8.45 28.60 -29.44
N ASP A 82 8.22 27.77 -30.43
CA ASP A 82 8.41 28.14 -31.84
C ASP A 82 7.36 29.18 -32.25
N ASP A 83 7.75 30.06 -33.17
CA ASP A 83 6.86 31.09 -33.71
C ASP A 83 5.95 30.48 -34.79
N ASN A 84 4.99 29.68 -34.33
CA ASN A 84 4.03 28.97 -35.16
C ASN A 84 2.58 29.35 -34.79
N GLN A 85 1.63 28.91 -35.61
CA GLN A 85 0.20 29.23 -35.41
C GLN A 85 -0.31 28.76 -34.03
N GLN A 86 0.17 27.63 -33.52
CA GLN A 86 -0.27 27.09 -32.23
C GLN A 86 0.16 28.00 -31.06
N THR A 87 1.42 28.45 -31.04
CA THR A 87 1.93 29.38 -30.04
C THR A 87 1.19 30.71 -30.09
N PHE A 88 0.88 31.18 -31.31
CA PHE A 88 0.08 32.39 -31.51
C PHE A 88 -1.34 32.22 -30.96
N ASP A 89 -2.00 31.10 -31.23
CA ASP A 89 -3.33 30.78 -30.71
C ASP A 89 -3.33 30.68 -29.18
N TRP A 90 -2.32 30.06 -28.58
CA TRP A 90 -2.19 29.98 -27.12
C TRP A 90 -2.04 31.36 -26.48
N LEU A 91 -1.27 32.25 -27.12
CA LEU A 91 -1.06 33.63 -26.65
C LEU A 91 -2.34 34.45 -26.76
N HIS A 92 -3.05 34.36 -27.89
CA HIS A 92 -4.33 35.05 -28.10
C HIS A 92 -5.43 34.56 -27.17
N LYS A 93 -5.44 33.25 -26.86
CA LYS A 93 -6.37 32.67 -25.90
C LYS A 93 -5.99 32.97 -24.44
N GLY A 94 -4.83 33.57 -24.18
CA GLY A 94 -4.36 33.85 -22.83
C GLY A 94 -3.93 32.63 -22.03
N TRP A 95 -3.70 31.48 -22.70
CA TRP A 95 -3.14 30.29 -22.07
C TRP A 95 -1.66 30.45 -21.74
N VAL A 96 -0.94 31.19 -22.58
CA VAL A 96 0.45 31.58 -22.35
C VAL A 96 0.60 33.09 -22.44
N LEU A 97 1.68 33.61 -21.85
CA LEU A 97 2.15 34.98 -22.05
C LEU A 97 3.58 34.98 -22.57
N LYS A 98 3.96 36.04 -23.29
CA LYS A 98 5.32 36.21 -23.81
C LYS A 98 6.05 37.24 -22.96
N GLU A 99 7.19 36.87 -22.41
CA GLU A 99 8.07 37.74 -21.65
C GLU A 99 9.36 38.02 -22.44
N VAL A 100 9.59 39.29 -22.76
CA VAL A 100 10.83 39.79 -23.36
C VAL A 100 11.61 40.55 -22.30
N ARG A 101 12.89 40.22 -22.08
CA ARG A 101 13.78 40.99 -21.18
C ARG A 101 14.87 41.67 -21.96
N PHE A 102 15.24 42.88 -21.53
CA PHE A 102 16.25 43.71 -22.19
C PHE A 102 17.58 43.71 -21.45
N LYS A 103 18.66 43.88 -22.20
CA LYS A 103 20.01 44.11 -21.69
C LYS A 103 20.11 45.46 -20.96
N ARG A 104 21.28 45.68 -20.32
CA ARG A 104 21.96 46.97 -20.04
C ARG A 104 21.26 48.26 -20.49
N ASP A 105 21.10 48.35 -21.79
CA ASP A 105 20.69 49.54 -22.54
C ASP A 105 19.16 49.78 -22.54
N GLY A 106 18.37 48.84 -22.04
CA GLY A 106 16.90 48.91 -22.04
C GLY A 106 16.28 48.80 -23.44
N LYS A 107 17.06 48.39 -24.45
CA LYS A 107 16.64 48.31 -25.86
C LYS A 107 16.98 46.96 -26.49
N SER A 108 18.19 46.46 -26.28
CA SER A 108 18.62 45.19 -26.88
C SER A 108 17.95 44.03 -26.16
N VAL A 109 17.33 43.13 -26.92
CA VAL A 109 16.74 41.91 -26.38
C VAL A 109 17.84 41.04 -25.78
N GLU A 110 17.65 40.63 -24.52
CA GLU A 110 18.48 39.65 -23.84
C GLU A 110 17.91 38.25 -24.00
N ARG A 111 16.59 38.11 -23.80
CA ARG A 111 15.89 36.83 -23.90
C ARG A 111 14.40 37.01 -24.17
N ILE A 112 13.83 36.03 -24.85
CA ILE A 112 12.40 35.87 -25.10
C ILE A 112 12.01 34.51 -24.54
N GLN A 113 10.94 34.46 -23.76
CA GLN A 113 10.43 33.22 -23.17
C GLN A 113 8.92 33.30 -23.00
N TYR A 114 8.26 32.14 -23.02
CA TYR A 114 6.84 31.99 -22.76
C TYR A 114 6.62 31.45 -21.35
N ARG A 115 5.55 31.93 -20.72
CA ARG A 115 5.13 31.51 -19.38
C ARG A 115 3.65 31.22 -19.33
N MET A 116 3.23 30.59 -18.25
CA MET A 116 1.82 30.35 -17.94
C MET A 116 1.05 31.67 -17.98
N GLY A 117 0.01 31.72 -18.81
CA GLY A 117 -0.95 32.80 -18.84
C GLY A 117 -1.97 32.67 -17.70
N TYR A 118 -2.64 33.78 -17.39
CA TYR A 118 -3.62 33.83 -16.30
C TYR A 118 -4.77 32.83 -16.49
N LEU A 119 -5.24 32.64 -17.73
CA LEU A 119 -6.35 31.71 -17.98
C LEU A 119 -5.96 30.26 -17.69
N LEU A 120 -4.72 29.87 -18.03
CA LEU A 120 -4.21 28.54 -17.70
C LEU A 120 -4.05 28.36 -16.19
N TYR A 121 -3.58 29.40 -15.49
CA TYR A 121 -3.49 29.39 -14.03
C TYR A 121 -4.86 29.17 -13.37
N VAL A 122 -5.88 29.96 -13.76
CA VAL A 122 -7.24 29.82 -13.23
C VAL A 122 -7.84 28.45 -13.56
N TYR A 123 -7.65 27.96 -14.78
CA TYR A 123 -8.13 26.64 -15.20
C TYR A 123 -7.54 25.53 -14.34
N LEU A 124 -6.22 25.52 -14.12
CA LEU A 124 -5.55 24.51 -13.30
C LEU A 124 -5.96 24.61 -11.82
N LEU A 125 -6.14 25.82 -11.29
CA LEU A 125 -6.62 26.03 -9.93
C LEU A 125 -8.05 25.51 -9.74
N ASN A 126 -8.95 25.81 -10.69
CA ASN A 126 -10.32 25.33 -10.67
C ASN A 126 -10.38 23.81 -10.80
N LYS A 127 -9.59 23.23 -11.72
CA LYS A 127 -9.48 21.78 -11.89
C LYS A 127 -9.04 21.10 -10.60
N GLN A 128 -8.02 21.61 -9.92
CA GLN A 128 -7.56 21.08 -8.65
C GLN A 128 -8.64 21.21 -7.55
N THR A 129 -9.35 22.33 -7.53
CA THR A 129 -10.44 22.57 -6.58
C THR A 129 -11.63 21.64 -6.83
N ASP A 130 -11.98 21.39 -8.08
CA ASP A 130 -13.04 20.48 -8.48
C ASP A 130 -12.66 19.02 -8.19
N GLU A 131 -11.42 18.62 -8.48
CA GLU A 131 -10.90 17.30 -8.08
C GLU A 131 -10.94 17.10 -6.56
N HIS A 132 -10.56 18.12 -5.79
CA HIS A 132 -10.66 18.08 -4.33
C HIS A 132 -12.12 18.03 -3.84
N ARG A 133 -13.03 18.74 -4.50
CA ARG A 133 -14.47 18.71 -4.18
C ARG A 133 -15.08 17.36 -4.50
N ASP A 134 -14.76 16.78 -5.66
CA ASP A 134 -15.20 15.44 -6.06
C ASP A 134 -14.68 14.38 -5.10
N PHE A 135 -13.45 14.55 -4.62
CA PHE A 135 -12.90 13.72 -3.55
C PHE A 135 -13.73 13.82 -2.26
N LEU A 136 -13.99 15.03 -1.75
CA LEU A 136 -14.78 15.23 -0.53
C LEU A 136 -16.17 14.60 -0.69
N ASN A 137 -16.80 14.80 -1.85
CA ASN A 137 -18.10 14.22 -2.16
C ASN A 137 -18.06 12.67 -2.14
N GLN A 138 -17.04 12.05 -2.73
CA GLN A 138 -16.88 10.59 -2.73
C GLN A 138 -16.67 10.04 -1.32
N PHE A 139 -15.83 10.70 -0.52
CA PHE A 139 -15.54 10.26 0.83
C PHE A 139 -16.73 10.43 1.78
N THR A 140 -17.41 11.57 1.73
CA THR A 140 -18.66 11.79 2.48
C THR A 140 -19.75 10.81 2.07
N LYS A 141 -19.83 10.45 0.77
CA LYS A 141 -20.75 9.41 0.28
C LYS A 141 -20.40 8.04 0.85
N TYR A 142 -19.12 7.69 0.91
CA TYR A 142 -18.66 6.48 1.61
C TYR A 142 -19.09 6.51 3.08
N GLN A 143 -18.78 7.57 3.83
CA GLN A 143 -19.09 7.67 5.27
C GLN A 143 -20.59 7.54 5.54
N SER A 144 -21.43 8.20 4.73
CA SER A 144 -22.89 8.13 4.85
C SER A 144 -23.42 6.72 4.59
N ASN A 145 -22.92 6.05 3.56
CA ASN A 145 -23.29 4.67 3.21
C ASN A 145 -22.78 3.67 4.26
N ALA A 146 -21.56 3.88 4.75
CA ALA A 146 -20.93 3.05 5.76
C ALA A 146 -21.69 3.12 7.09
N ALA A 147 -22.02 4.32 7.57
CA ALA A 147 -22.82 4.49 8.79
C ALA A 147 -24.15 3.71 8.71
N GLN A 148 -24.91 3.88 7.63
CA GLN A 148 -26.19 3.19 7.43
C GLN A 148 -26.03 1.66 7.38
N LYS A 149 -24.96 1.16 6.75
CA LYS A 149 -24.70 -0.28 6.64
C LYS A 149 -24.21 -0.88 7.95
N MET A 150 -23.37 -0.16 8.69
CA MET A 150 -22.85 -0.61 9.98
C MET A 150 -23.94 -0.71 11.05
N GLU A 151 -24.96 0.15 11.02
CA GLU A 151 -26.13 0.01 11.88
C GLU A 151 -26.84 -1.34 11.72
N LYS A 152 -26.83 -1.93 10.50
CA LYS A 152 -27.46 -3.22 10.21
C LYS A 152 -26.68 -4.42 10.76
N ILE A 153 -25.43 -4.23 11.18
CA ILE A 153 -24.54 -5.27 11.71
C ILE A 153 -24.77 -5.42 13.23
N THR A 154 -25.91 -4.96 13.76
CA THR A 154 -26.17 -4.79 15.20
C THR A 154 -25.88 -6.08 16.00
N TYR A 155 -24.71 -6.07 16.65
CA TYR A 155 -24.26 -6.89 17.78
C TYR A 155 -24.94 -8.26 17.94
N LEU A 156 -24.38 -9.27 17.26
CA LEU A 156 -24.65 -10.68 17.56
C LEU A 156 -23.45 -11.26 18.34
N HIS A 157 -23.76 -12.05 19.36
CA HIS A 157 -22.78 -12.84 20.13
C HIS A 157 -22.42 -14.10 19.36
N ASP A 158 -21.63 -13.93 18.30
CA ASP A 158 -21.02 -15.03 17.54
C ASP A 158 -19.50 -14.94 17.69
N GLU A 159 -18.83 -16.09 17.78
CA GLU A 159 -17.37 -16.21 17.83
C GLU A 159 -16.72 -15.55 16.61
N ARG A 160 -17.37 -15.64 15.44
CA ARG A 160 -16.88 -14.93 14.24
C ARG A 160 -16.98 -13.42 14.34
N LEU A 161 -17.99 -12.89 15.04
CA LEU A 161 -18.11 -11.45 15.22
C LEU A 161 -17.07 -10.91 16.21
N LEU A 162 -16.63 -11.73 17.17
CA LEU A 162 -15.45 -11.41 17.99
C LEU A 162 -14.19 -11.31 17.13
N GLN A 163 -14.02 -12.21 16.16
CA GLN A 163 -12.89 -12.18 15.21
C GLN A 163 -12.95 -10.97 14.26
N LEU A 164 -14.15 -10.47 13.96
CA LEU A 164 -14.35 -9.27 13.13
C LEU A 164 -14.27 -7.96 13.92
N LYS A 165 -14.07 -8.01 15.24
CA LYS A 165 -14.12 -6.83 16.12
C LYS A 165 -13.13 -5.74 15.69
N ASP A 166 -11.89 -6.10 15.38
CA ASP A 166 -10.87 -5.12 15.02
C ASP A 166 -11.16 -4.48 13.66
N LEU A 167 -11.73 -5.24 12.71
CA LEU A 167 -12.23 -4.73 11.45
C LEU A 167 -13.40 -3.75 11.66
N ALA A 168 -14.35 -4.10 12.52
CA ALA A 168 -15.49 -3.27 12.84
C ALA A 168 -15.07 -1.96 13.55
N LEU A 169 -14.11 -2.03 14.47
CA LEU A 169 -13.53 -0.86 15.13
C LEU A 169 -12.80 0.05 14.15
N PHE A 170 -11.99 -0.54 13.26
CA PHE A 170 -11.28 0.20 12.21
C PHE A 170 -12.27 0.96 11.30
N LEU A 171 -13.32 0.28 10.82
CA LEU A 171 -14.35 0.90 9.98
C LEU A 171 -15.15 1.95 10.75
N SER A 172 -15.45 1.74 12.03
CA SER A 172 -16.13 2.72 12.88
C SER A 172 -15.29 3.99 13.03
N GLY A 173 -13.98 3.85 13.23
CA GLY A 173 -13.04 4.96 13.24
C GLY A 173 -13.04 5.75 11.93
N SER A 174 -13.13 5.05 10.79
CA SER A 174 -13.14 5.67 9.46
C SER A 174 -14.31 6.63 9.21
N LEU A 175 -15.42 6.48 9.96
CA LEU A 175 -16.57 7.39 9.87
C LEU A 175 -16.27 8.80 10.41
N GLN A 176 -15.24 8.94 11.24
CA GLN A 176 -14.83 10.22 11.84
C GLN A 176 -13.55 10.80 11.23
N TRP A 177 -12.94 10.09 10.29
CA TRP A 177 -11.72 10.54 9.63
C TRP A 177 -11.97 11.78 8.77
N SER A 178 -10.98 12.66 8.77
CA SER A 178 -10.79 13.68 7.76
C SER A 178 -10.08 13.09 6.53
N PRO A 179 -10.06 13.82 5.41
CA PRO A 179 -9.24 13.48 4.25
C PRO A 179 -7.79 13.13 4.54
N ASN A 180 -7.15 13.92 5.41
CA ASN A 180 -5.74 13.75 5.74
C ASN A 180 -5.53 12.46 6.54
N ASP A 181 -6.46 12.14 7.45
CA ASP A 181 -6.40 10.90 8.23
C ASP A 181 -6.44 9.66 7.33
N LEU A 182 -7.17 9.71 6.21
CA LEU A 182 -7.21 8.63 5.23
C LEU A 182 -5.88 8.43 4.50
N GLU A 183 -5.15 9.51 4.20
CA GLU A 183 -3.82 9.47 3.57
C GLU A 183 -2.76 8.93 4.54
N ASP A 184 -2.88 9.25 5.83
CA ASP A 184 -1.93 8.87 6.86
C ASP A 184 -2.10 7.44 7.39
N GLN A 185 -3.18 6.74 7.01
CA GLN A 185 -3.39 5.35 7.41
C GLN A 185 -2.30 4.41 6.85
N TYR A 186 -1.49 3.85 7.75
CA TYR A 186 -0.38 2.95 7.43
C TYR A 186 -0.81 1.64 6.77
N ILE A 187 -2.07 1.22 6.98
CA ILE A 187 -2.60 -0.02 6.42
C ILE A 187 -2.74 0.05 4.90
N PHE A 188 -2.90 1.26 4.35
CA PHE A 188 -2.93 1.48 2.91
C PHE A 188 -1.52 1.85 2.42
N PRO A 189 -1.05 1.25 1.32
CA PRO A 189 0.24 1.63 0.74
C PRO A 189 0.30 3.13 0.41
N ALA A 190 1.43 3.78 0.76
CA ALA A 190 1.62 5.22 0.58
C ALA A 190 1.44 5.68 -0.87
N ASN A 191 1.72 4.82 -1.84
CA ASN A 191 1.57 5.11 -3.27
C ASN A 191 0.13 4.96 -3.79
N TRP A 192 -0.83 4.55 -2.95
CA TRP A 192 -2.22 4.43 -3.37
C TRP A 192 -2.86 5.80 -3.51
N SER A 193 -3.50 5.99 -4.68
CA SER A 193 -4.41 7.11 -4.88
C SER A 193 -5.58 7.01 -3.91
N ILE A 194 -6.12 8.17 -3.54
CA ILE A 194 -7.25 8.25 -2.61
C ILE A 194 -8.48 7.45 -3.09
N PRO A 195 -8.89 7.49 -4.38
CA PRO A 195 -10.01 6.68 -4.86
C PRO A 195 -9.83 5.19 -4.57
N LYS A 196 -8.59 4.70 -4.70
CA LYS A 196 -8.26 3.30 -4.40
C LYS A 196 -8.34 2.99 -2.91
N ARG A 197 -7.97 3.95 -2.03
CA ARG A 197 -8.15 3.81 -0.58
C ARG A 197 -9.63 3.76 -0.20
N ILE A 198 -10.46 4.61 -0.80
CA ILE A 198 -11.93 4.59 -0.62
C ILE A 198 -12.51 3.26 -1.13
N GLU A 199 -12.03 2.75 -2.27
CA GLU A 199 -12.44 1.44 -2.78
C GLU A 199 -12.06 0.31 -1.82
N GLY A 200 -10.86 0.38 -1.22
CA GLY A 200 -10.43 -0.52 -0.14
C GLY A 200 -11.36 -0.47 1.07
N LEU A 201 -11.78 0.72 1.50
CA LEU A 201 -12.76 0.88 2.59
C LEU A 201 -14.14 0.29 2.23
N ASN A 202 -14.61 0.49 1.00
CA ASN A 202 -15.85 -0.13 0.52
C ASN A 202 -15.73 -1.66 0.51
N PHE A 203 -14.58 -2.21 0.12
CA PHE A 203 -14.30 -3.65 0.19
C PHE A 203 -14.36 -4.18 1.64
N LEU A 204 -13.68 -3.52 2.58
CA LEU A 204 -13.66 -3.94 3.98
C LEU A 204 -15.07 -3.94 4.59
N LEU A 205 -15.86 -2.92 4.29
CA LEU A 205 -17.26 -2.85 4.69
C LEU A 205 -18.11 -3.93 4.00
N ALA A 206 -17.90 -4.18 2.71
CA ALA A 206 -18.57 -5.25 1.98
C ALA A 206 -18.31 -6.63 2.59
N PHE A 207 -17.06 -6.88 2.96
CA PHE A 207 -16.64 -8.10 3.64
C PHE A 207 -17.32 -8.23 5.00
N LEU A 208 -17.27 -7.18 5.82
CA LEU A 208 -17.90 -7.19 7.13
C LEU A 208 -19.40 -7.53 7.04
N LEU A 209 -20.12 -6.96 6.07
CA LEU A 209 -21.56 -7.19 5.87
C LEU A 209 -21.91 -8.63 5.45
N ILE A 210 -21.15 -9.20 4.51
CA ILE A 210 -21.41 -10.58 4.08
C ILE A 210 -20.99 -11.56 5.18
N SER A 211 -19.86 -11.31 5.83
CA SER A 211 -19.35 -12.15 6.92
C SER A 211 -20.24 -12.12 8.16
N SER A 212 -20.99 -11.04 8.40
CA SER A 212 -21.97 -10.95 9.48
C SER A 212 -23.32 -11.60 9.15
N SER A 213 -23.57 -11.96 7.88
CA SER A 213 -24.88 -12.48 7.42
C SER A 213 -24.82 -13.89 6.84
N LYS A 214 -23.64 -14.35 6.42
CA LYS A 214 -23.43 -15.69 5.87
C LYS A 214 -22.30 -16.39 6.60
N GLU A 215 -22.56 -17.66 6.94
CA GLU A 215 -21.56 -18.53 7.53
C GLU A 215 -20.43 -18.87 6.53
N ILE A 216 -20.74 -18.96 5.25
CA ILE A 216 -19.79 -19.36 4.22
C ILE A 216 -20.09 -18.58 2.93
N PHE A 217 -19.07 -18.03 2.28
CA PHE A 217 -19.22 -17.27 1.03
C PHE A 217 -17.95 -17.28 0.16
N ASP A 218 -18.09 -17.11 -1.14
CA ASP A 218 -16.98 -16.93 -2.09
C ASP A 218 -16.61 -15.45 -2.30
N TRP A 219 -15.39 -15.21 -2.80
CA TRP A 219 -14.89 -13.90 -3.22
C TRP A 219 -15.90 -13.09 -4.04
N LYS A 220 -16.53 -13.71 -5.05
CA LYS A 220 -17.46 -12.99 -5.95
C LYS A 220 -18.72 -12.52 -5.24
N GLU A 221 -19.09 -13.17 -4.15
CA GLU A 221 -20.29 -12.81 -3.38
C GLU A 221 -20.10 -11.52 -2.60
N ILE A 222 -18.87 -11.18 -2.19
CA ILE A 222 -18.57 -9.93 -1.46
C ILE A 222 -19.03 -8.72 -2.28
N GLY A 223 -18.58 -8.63 -3.53
CA GLY A 223 -18.95 -7.54 -4.44
C GLY A 223 -20.41 -7.60 -4.87
N ALA A 224 -20.94 -8.80 -5.17
CA ALA A 224 -22.33 -8.97 -5.60
C ALA A 224 -23.34 -8.58 -4.49
N HIS A 225 -23.02 -8.88 -3.23
CA HIS A 225 -23.83 -8.52 -2.08
C HIS A 225 -23.78 -7.01 -1.80
N TYR A 226 -22.62 -6.38 -2.00
CA TYR A 226 -22.45 -4.96 -1.72
C TYR A 226 -22.98 -4.03 -2.82
N TYR A 227 -22.76 -4.39 -4.08
CA TYR A 227 -23.22 -3.66 -5.26
C TYR A 227 -24.23 -4.53 -6.05
N PRO A 228 -25.54 -4.47 -5.72
CA PRO A 228 -26.56 -5.23 -6.44
C PRO A 228 -26.75 -4.65 -7.85
N GLY A 229 -26.11 -5.28 -8.84
CA GLY A 229 -26.16 -4.86 -10.23
C GLY A 229 -25.18 -5.64 -11.14
N ILE A 230 -25.32 -5.46 -12.45
CA ILE A 230 -24.39 -6.05 -13.43
C ILE A 230 -22.98 -5.53 -13.15
N GLY A 231 -22.04 -6.45 -12.95
CA GLY A 231 -20.64 -6.12 -12.65
C GLY A 231 -20.27 -6.09 -11.16
N GLY A 232 -21.24 -6.16 -10.24
CA GLY A 232 -20.97 -6.15 -8.79
C GLY A 232 -20.03 -7.28 -8.33
N SER A 233 -20.19 -8.48 -8.89
CA SER A 233 -19.32 -9.64 -8.60
C SER A 233 -17.85 -9.48 -9.01
N LYS A 234 -17.53 -8.45 -9.79
CA LYS A 234 -16.17 -8.11 -10.24
C LYS A 234 -15.68 -6.78 -9.67
N ALA A 235 -16.46 -6.12 -8.81
CA ALA A 235 -16.20 -4.77 -8.33
C ALA A 235 -14.81 -4.61 -7.69
N PHE A 236 -14.26 -5.68 -7.11
CA PHE A 236 -12.99 -5.66 -6.39
C PHE A 236 -11.87 -6.49 -7.05
N ASP A 237 -12.12 -7.09 -8.23
CA ASP A 237 -11.20 -8.06 -8.86
C ASP A 237 -9.83 -7.46 -9.16
N ALA A 238 -9.77 -6.17 -9.51
CA ALA A 238 -8.54 -5.47 -9.86
C ALA A 238 -7.50 -5.47 -8.72
N TYR A 239 -7.95 -5.57 -7.46
CA TYR A 239 -7.09 -5.44 -6.28
C TYR A 239 -7.25 -6.59 -5.27
N LYS A 240 -7.81 -7.72 -5.70
CA LYS A 240 -8.14 -8.88 -4.86
C LYS A 240 -7.06 -9.24 -3.84
N ILE A 241 -5.84 -9.53 -4.30
CA ILE A 241 -4.75 -10.02 -3.43
C ILE A 241 -4.43 -9.00 -2.34
N VAL A 242 -4.32 -7.72 -2.69
CA VAL A 242 -3.92 -6.69 -1.73
C VAL A 242 -5.04 -6.38 -0.74
N PHE A 243 -6.29 -6.39 -1.19
CA PHE A 243 -7.45 -6.22 -0.32
C PHE A 243 -7.60 -7.34 0.71
N LEU A 244 -7.39 -8.59 0.28
CA LEU A 244 -7.39 -9.74 1.19
C LEU A 244 -6.27 -9.66 2.22
N ASN A 245 -5.06 -9.28 1.83
CA ASN A 245 -3.94 -9.11 2.76
C ASN A 245 -4.21 -8.00 3.79
N ILE A 246 -4.80 -6.87 3.37
CA ILE A 246 -5.20 -5.79 4.28
C ILE A 246 -6.23 -6.29 5.29
N LEU A 247 -7.22 -7.05 4.84
CA LEU A 247 -8.24 -7.63 5.70
C LEU A 247 -7.65 -8.60 6.75
N GLU A 248 -6.79 -9.53 6.35
CA GLU A 248 -6.11 -10.45 7.29
C GLU A 248 -5.21 -9.67 8.26
N THR A 249 -4.58 -8.58 7.81
CA THR A 249 -3.74 -7.73 8.67
C THR A 249 -4.57 -6.99 9.72
N ILE A 250 -5.72 -6.41 9.34
CA ILE A 250 -6.60 -5.68 10.26
C ILE A 250 -7.27 -6.65 11.25
N SER A 251 -7.78 -7.77 10.77
CA SER A 251 -8.51 -8.73 11.61
C SER A 251 -7.58 -9.64 12.42
N GLY A 252 -6.35 -9.87 11.97
CA GLY A 252 -5.44 -10.85 12.58
C GLY A 252 -5.83 -12.31 12.34
N HIS A 253 -6.87 -12.57 11.54
CA HIS A 253 -7.45 -13.89 11.27
C HIS A 253 -7.33 -14.27 9.80
N SER A 254 -7.36 -15.58 9.52
CA SER A 254 -7.39 -16.09 8.14
C SER A 254 -8.77 -15.82 7.51
N LEU A 255 -8.80 -15.70 6.19
CA LEU A 255 -10.04 -15.50 5.43
C LEU A 255 -11.06 -16.63 5.65
N GLU A 256 -10.57 -17.87 5.79
CA GLU A 256 -11.39 -19.05 6.04
C GLU A 256 -12.07 -19.00 7.41
N THR A 257 -11.34 -18.58 8.44
CA THR A 257 -11.90 -18.36 9.78
C THR A 257 -13.02 -17.31 9.74
N LEU A 258 -12.87 -16.30 8.87
CA LEU A 258 -13.87 -15.26 8.64
C LEU A 258 -14.98 -15.68 7.65
N GLY A 259 -15.09 -16.96 7.29
CA GLY A 259 -16.19 -17.50 6.47
C GLY A 259 -15.97 -17.43 4.96
N MET A 260 -14.83 -16.94 4.48
CA MET A 260 -14.55 -16.93 3.05
C MET A 260 -13.99 -18.29 2.61
N ILE A 261 -14.63 -18.96 1.66
CA ILE A 261 -14.05 -20.16 1.04
C ILE A 261 -12.94 -19.69 0.09
N SER A 262 -11.76 -20.27 0.23
CA SER A 262 -10.71 -20.14 -0.80
C SER A 262 -11.31 -20.47 -2.17
N GLY A 263 -11.15 -19.56 -3.14
CA GLY A 263 -11.69 -19.68 -4.50
C GLY A 263 -11.04 -20.78 -5.35
N GLY A 264 -10.94 -21.99 -4.82
CA GLY A 264 -10.41 -23.20 -5.46
C GLY A 264 -8.96 -23.55 -5.12
N GLN A 265 -8.25 -22.75 -4.32
CA GLN A 265 -6.84 -23.02 -3.99
C GLN A 265 -6.72 -23.69 -2.61
N ILE A 266 -6.55 -25.01 -2.62
CA ILE A 266 -6.25 -25.79 -1.42
C ILE A 266 -4.77 -25.59 -1.10
N THR A 267 -4.48 -25.00 0.06
CA THR A 267 -3.10 -24.87 0.55
C THR A 267 -2.79 -26.07 1.43
N SER A 268 -1.78 -26.84 1.04
CA SER A 268 -1.28 -27.95 1.84
C SER A 268 -0.30 -27.47 2.90
N ILE A 269 -0.42 -28.02 4.11
CA ILE A 269 0.51 -27.83 5.22
C ILE A 269 1.14 -29.19 5.48
N TYR A 270 2.44 -29.31 5.22
CA TYR A 270 3.17 -30.57 5.38
C TYR A 270 3.76 -30.67 6.78
N PHE A 271 3.65 -31.84 7.40
CA PHE A 271 4.17 -32.06 8.74
C PHE A 271 4.55 -33.52 8.98
N ALA A 272 5.31 -33.79 10.03
CA ALA A 272 5.61 -35.14 10.52
C ALA A 272 5.65 -35.12 12.05
N GLY A 273 4.85 -35.98 12.68
CA GLY A 273 4.70 -36.01 14.13
C GLY A 273 3.29 -36.45 14.52
N GLU A 274 3.03 -36.56 15.83
CA GLU A 274 1.71 -36.89 16.34
C GLU A 274 0.83 -35.63 16.35
N ILE A 275 -0.34 -35.71 15.72
CA ILE A 275 -1.38 -34.67 15.76
C ILE A 275 -2.73 -35.35 15.93
N GLU A 276 -3.51 -34.88 16.88
CA GLU A 276 -4.87 -35.32 17.16
C GLU A 276 -5.84 -34.18 16.86
N GLY A 277 -6.85 -34.47 16.06
CA GLY A 277 -7.96 -33.59 15.75
C GLY A 277 -9.28 -34.30 16.03
N THR A 278 -10.38 -33.56 15.96
CA THR A 278 -11.74 -34.07 16.18
C THR A 278 -12.11 -35.12 15.14
N TRP A 279 -11.70 -34.91 13.88
CA TRP A 279 -12.07 -35.83 12.78
C TRP A 279 -10.88 -36.58 12.18
N SER A 280 -9.65 -36.21 12.54
CA SER A 280 -8.45 -36.81 11.96
C SER A 280 -7.33 -36.99 12.98
N ASN A 281 -6.64 -38.12 12.91
CA ASN A 281 -5.57 -38.49 13.83
C ASN A 281 -4.35 -38.96 13.05
N PHE A 282 -3.20 -38.39 13.36
CA PHE A 282 -1.93 -38.64 12.70
C PHE A 282 -0.91 -39.10 13.74
N ARG A 283 -0.20 -40.18 13.43
CA ARG A 283 0.86 -40.73 14.28
C ARG A 283 2.23 -40.27 13.77
N ALA A 284 3.18 -40.17 14.69
CA ALA A 284 4.58 -39.97 14.35
C ALA A 284 5.08 -41.07 13.39
N GLY A 285 5.72 -40.64 12.29
CA GLY A 285 6.12 -41.49 11.19
C GLY A 285 6.30 -40.68 9.90
N PRO A 286 5.77 -41.14 8.74
CA PRO A 286 5.96 -40.49 7.46
C PRO A 286 5.33 -39.10 7.41
N VAL A 287 5.73 -38.32 6.40
CA VAL A 287 5.17 -36.99 6.14
C VAL A 287 3.67 -37.08 5.84
N HIS A 288 2.90 -36.25 6.53
CA HIS A 288 1.47 -36.03 6.35
C HIS A 288 1.22 -34.64 5.76
N ALA A 289 -0.01 -34.41 5.28
CA ALA A 289 -0.44 -33.10 4.81
C ALA A 289 -1.86 -32.79 5.30
N LEU A 290 -2.03 -31.59 5.87
CA LEU A 290 -3.35 -31.00 6.11
C LEU A 290 -3.66 -29.98 5.01
N THR A 291 -4.94 -29.63 4.89
CA THR A 291 -5.36 -28.50 4.05
C THR A 291 -5.72 -27.31 4.92
N ASN A 292 -5.65 -26.10 4.36
CA ASN A 292 -6.20 -24.90 4.99
C ASN A 292 -7.66 -25.08 5.43
N ILE A 293 -8.46 -25.83 4.66
CA ILE A 293 -9.84 -26.15 5.00
C ILE A 293 -9.89 -27.03 6.26
N SER A 294 -9.12 -28.12 6.30
CA SER A 294 -9.06 -29.02 7.46
C SER A 294 -8.63 -28.26 8.73
N VAL A 295 -7.60 -27.43 8.63
CA VAL A 295 -7.12 -26.59 9.74
C VAL A 295 -8.18 -25.59 10.20
N SER A 296 -8.94 -24.98 9.28
CA SER A 296 -9.98 -24.01 9.66
C SER A 296 -11.21 -24.63 10.32
N GLN A 297 -11.45 -25.92 10.09
CA GLN A 297 -12.65 -26.60 10.58
C GLN A 297 -12.37 -27.40 11.84
N ASP A 298 -11.17 -27.98 11.99
CA ASP A 298 -10.83 -28.93 13.06
C ASP A 298 -9.98 -28.28 14.17
N HIS A 299 -10.00 -28.88 15.35
CA HIS A 299 -9.23 -28.46 16.51
C HIS A 299 -8.05 -29.41 16.71
N TYR A 300 -6.91 -29.04 16.14
CA TYR A 300 -5.70 -29.83 16.23
C TYR A 300 -4.93 -29.54 17.52
N LEU A 301 -4.45 -30.61 18.15
CA LEU A 301 -3.53 -30.62 19.28
C LEU A 301 -2.43 -31.66 19.06
N THR A 302 -1.36 -31.57 19.84
CA THR A 302 -0.25 -32.52 19.83
C THR A 302 0.23 -32.82 21.24
N ARG A 303 0.86 -33.99 21.42
CA ARG A 303 1.59 -34.37 22.64
C ARG A 303 3.08 -34.04 22.54
N ALA A 304 3.54 -33.58 21.38
CA ALA A 304 4.91 -33.15 21.18
C ALA A 304 5.23 -31.94 22.08
N THR A 305 6.38 -31.98 22.75
CA THR A 305 6.90 -30.87 23.55
C THR A 305 7.84 -29.99 22.75
N THR A 306 8.34 -30.47 21.61
CA THR A 306 9.25 -29.78 20.72
C THR A 306 8.59 -29.56 19.36
N LEU A 307 8.41 -28.30 18.96
CA LEU A 307 7.94 -27.92 17.63
C LEU A 307 9.12 -27.51 16.75
N TRP A 308 9.27 -28.13 15.59
CA TRP A 308 10.22 -27.69 14.56
C TRP A 308 9.46 -26.95 13.47
N LEU A 309 9.86 -25.72 13.19
CA LEU A 309 9.39 -24.95 12.03
C LEU A 309 10.51 -24.91 11.00
N VAL A 310 10.29 -25.61 9.89
CA VAL A 310 11.30 -25.78 8.84
C VAL A 310 10.83 -25.15 7.54
N GLU A 311 11.73 -24.48 6.83
CA GLU A 311 11.41 -23.85 5.54
C GLU A 311 11.16 -24.90 4.46
N ASN A 312 12.08 -25.86 4.32
CA ASN A 312 12.18 -26.74 3.16
C ASN A 312 11.68 -28.16 3.47
N ARG A 313 10.96 -28.75 2.51
CA ARG A 313 10.51 -30.16 2.53
C ARG A 313 11.66 -31.15 2.65
N ALA A 314 12.87 -30.80 2.18
CA ALA A 314 14.05 -31.65 2.31
C ALA A 314 14.40 -31.93 3.78
N ILE A 315 14.33 -30.91 4.65
CA ILE A 315 14.57 -31.07 6.10
C ILE A 315 13.46 -31.93 6.71
N LEU A 316 12.19 -31.60 6.43
CA LEU A 316 11.04 -32.36 6.92
C LEU A 316 11.15 -33.85 6.55
N THR A 317 11.41 -34.14 5.28
CA THR A 317 11.48 -35.53 4.78
C THR A 317 12.65 -36.28 5.38
N ARG A 318 13.84 -35.66 5.46
CA ARG A 318 15.03 -36.27 6.07
C ARG A 318 14.82 -36.58 7.55
N MET A 319 14.32 -35.63 8.34
CA MET A 319 14.06 -35.86 9.76
C MET A 319 12.93 -36.88 10.00
N SER A 320 11.90 -36.91 9.14
CA SER A 320 10.82 -37.90 9.24
C SER A 320 11.25 -39.32 8.88
N ALA A 321 12.29 -39.46 8.05
CA ALA A 321 12.83 -40.75 7.64
C ALA A 321 13.75 -41.36 8.71
N GLU A 322 14.24 -40.55 9.65
CA GLU A 322 15.08 -41.02 10.75
C GLU A 322 14.26 -41.92 11.69
N PRO A 323 14.66 -43.20 11.87
CA PRO A 323 13.89 -44.15 12.66
C PRO A 323 13.66 -43.66 14.10
N HIS A 324 12.41 -43.69 14.54
CA HIS A 324 11.97 -43.36 15.90
C HIS A 324 12.30 -41.95 16.42
N PHE A 325 13.01 -41.11 15.67
CA PHE A 325 13.45 -39.78 16.12
C PHE A 325 12.30 -38.92 16.65
N LEU A 326 11.20 -38.82 15.90
CA LEU A 326 10.04 -38.01 16.30
C LEU A 326 9.40 -38.51 17.60
N GLN A 327 9.37 -39.83 17.81
CA GLN A 327 8.79 -40.47 18.99
C GLN A 327 9.70 -40.32 20.21
N GLU A 328 11.00 -40.57 20.03
CA GLU A 328 12.01 -40.47 21.09
C GLU A 328 12.19 -39.04 21.60
N THR A 329 12.07 -38.07 20.70
CA THR A 329 12.31 -36.65 21.02
C THR A 329 11.03 -35.86 21.31
N ASN A 330 9.86 -36.49 21.24
CA ASN A 330 8.55 -35.83 21.33
C ASN A 330 8.47 -34.60 20.40
N SER A 331 8.88 -34.79 19.15
CA SER A 331 8.97 -33.73 18.15
C SER A 331 7.80 -33.75 17.17
N LEU A 332 7.30 -32.56 16.85
CA LEU A 332 6.43 -32.30 15.70
C LEU A 332 7.17 -31.37 14.74
N ILE A 333 7.31 -31.77 13.48
CA ILE A 333 7.94 -30.96 12.44
C ILE A 333 6.86 -30.43 11.51
N VAL A 334 6.81 -29.11 11.33
CA VAL A 334 5.91 -28.42 10.40
C VAL A 334 6.76 -27.70 9.35
N CYS A 335 6.51 -28.02 8.09
CA CYS A 335 7.16 -27.37 6.95
C CYS A 335 6.28 -26.24 6.44
N VAL A 336 6.87 -25.05 6.28
CA VAL A 336 6.17 -23.86 5.80
C VAL A 336 6.25 -23.69 4.28
N ASP A 337 7.18 -24.42 3.64
CA ASP A 337 7.33 -24.55 2.19
C ASP A 337 7.50 -23.19 1.49
N GLY A 338 8.51 -22.44 1.94
CA GLY A 338 8.77 -21.05 1.56
C GLY A 338 8.10 -20.04 2.52
N HIS A 339 7.42 -19.03 1.98
CA HIS A 339 6.79 -17.98 2.78
C HIS A 339 5.59 -18.47 3.62
N LEU A 340 5.47 -17.92 4.82
CA LEU A 340 4.47 -18.34 5.79
C LEU A 340 3.07 -17.81 5.43
N ARG A 341 2.26 -18.66 4.79
CA ARG A 341 0.86 -18.36 4.47
C ARG A 341 -0.03 -18.29 5.72
N SER A 342 -1.18 -17.62 5.63
CA SER A 342 -2.15 -17.49 6.74
C SER A 342 -2.59 -18.84 7.31
N ALA A 343 -2.77 -19.85 6.47
CA ALA A 343 -3.08 -21.22 6.90
C ALA A 343 -2.00 -21.83 7.84
N HIS A 344 -0.71 -21.63 7.54
CA HIS A 344 0.38 -22.08 8.40
C HIS A 344 0.36 -21.32 9.73
N LYS A 345 0.19 -19.99 9.70
CA LYS A 345 0.09 -19.16 10.91
C LYS A 345 -1.05 -19.61 11.81
N HIS A 346 -2.21 -19.87 11.21
CA HIS A 346 -3.38 -20.35 11.95
C HIS A 346 -3.12 -21.72 12.58
N PHE A 347 -2.56 -22.65 11.82
CA PHE A 347 -2.23 -23.99 12.31
C PHE A 347 -1.22 -23.98 13.47
N ILE A 348 -0.14 -23.21 13.33
CA ILE A 348 0.88 -23.07 14.38
C ILE A 348 0.26 -22.50 15.66
N ARG A 349 -0.58 -21.46 15.54
CA ARG A 349 -1.30 -20.88 16.68
C ARG A 349 -2.24 -21.88 17.34
N LEU A 350 -3.00 -22.66 16.57
CA LEU A 350 -3.88 -23.71 17.11
C LEU A 350 -3.09 -24.73 17.93
N LEU A 351 -1.95 -25.21 17.39
CA LEU A 351 -1.09 -26.15 18.11
C LEU A 351 -0.58 -25.55 19.43
N LEU A 352 -0.10 -24.31 19.41
CA LEU A 352 0.39 -23.62 20.61
C LEU A 352 -0.69 -23.31 21.66
N GLN A 353 -1.94 -23.11 21.23
CA GLN A 353 -3.05 -22.83 22.14
C GLN A 353 -3.59 -24.10 22.80
N ASN A 354 -3.61 -25.21 22.04
CA ASN A 354 -4.27 -26.45 22.47
C ASN A 354 -3.28 -27.50 23.01
N SER A 355 -1.98 -27.24 22.99
CA SER A 355 -0.93 -28.21 23.33
C SER A 355 0.11 -27.64 24.30
N SER A 356 0.82 -28.52 24.99
CA SER A 356 1.91 -28.16 25.91
C SER A 356 3.28 -28.21 25.22
N ILE A 357 3.51 -27.29 24.28
CA ILE A 357 4.80 -27.15 23.58
C ILE A 357 5.76 -26.32 24.46
N ASP A 358 6.93 -26.85 24.78
CA ASP A 358 7.92 -26.21 25.65
C ASP A 358 8.95 -25.38 24.88
N GLN A 359 9.21 -25.77 23.63
CA GLN A 359 10.21 -25.15 22.77
C GLN A 359 9.85 -25.22 21.30
N THR A 360 10.32 -24.22 20.55
CA THR A 360 10.23 -24.15 19.10
C THR A 360 11.62 -23.94 18.51
N ILE A 361 11.98 -24.80 17.56
CA ILE A 361 13.26 -24.78 16.84
C ILE A 361 12.98 -24.33 15.40
N PHE A 362 13.72 -23.33 14.94
CA PHE A 362 13.58 -22.76 13.60
C PHE A 362 14.74 -23.20 12.73
N TRP A 363 14.42 -23.66 11.52
CA TRP A 363 15.40 -23.97 10.49
C TRP A 363 14.94 -23.42 9.14
N SER A 364 15.65 -22.39 8.67
CA SER A 364 15.52 -21.84 7.33
C SER A 364 16.82 -22.01 6.55
N ASP A 365 16.75 -21.80 5.24
CA ASP A 365 17.95 -21.67 4.43
C ASP A 365 18.73 -20.41 4.88
N TYR A 366 20.04 -20.39 4.66
CA TYR A 366 20.94 -19.34 5.14
C TYR A 366 21.12 -18.20 4.13
N ASP A 367 20.03 -17.79 3.48
CA ASP A 367 19.99 -16.70 2.51
C ASP A 367 19.07 -15.55 2.97
N GLU A 368 18.89 -14.53 2.11
CA GLU A 368 18.04 -13.37 2.42
C GLU A 368 16.56 -13.76 2.57
N ALA A 369 16.09 -14.74 1.79
CA ALA A 369 14.71 -15.22 1.86
C ALA A 369 14.47 -16.04 3.14
N GLY A 370 15.40 -16.92 3.49
CA GLY A 370 15.36 -17.72 4.71
C GLY A 370 15.39 -16.85 5.96
N LEU A 371 16.19 -15.78 5.99
CA LEU A 371 16.13 -14.79 7.09
C LEU A 371 14.74 -14.15 7.22
N GLN A 372 14.11 -13.81 6.10
CA GLN A 372 12.74 -13.27 6.12
C GLN A 372 11.75 -14.31 6.63
N ILE A 373 11.82 -15.55 6.14
CA ILE A 373 10.94 -16.66 6.51
C ILE A 373 11.08 -17.01 8.00
N ALA A 374 12.30 -17.09 8.52
CA ALA A 374 12.55 -17.31 9.96
C ALA A 374 11.91 -16.20 10.81
N GLY A 375 11.93 -14.95 10.32
CA GLY A 375 11.25 -13.83 10.95
C GLY A 375 9.73 -13.98 10.94
N GLU A 376 9.14 -14.39 9.82
CA GLU A 376 7.71 -14.67 9.69
C GLU A 376 7.27 -15.82 10.63
N MET A 377 8.06 -16.89 10.71
CA MET A 377 7.84 -18.00 11.65
C MET A 377 7.86 -17.52 13.09
N PHE A 378 8.89 -16.76 13.49
CA PHE A 378 9.01 -16.23 14.84
C PHE A 378 7.82 -15.32 15.21
N GLN A 379 7.43 -14.42 14.31
CA GLN A 379 6.27 -13.55 14.50
C GLN A 379 4.97 -14.34 14.70
N SER A 380 4.83 -15.52 14.08
CA SER A 380 3.63 -16.34 14.24
C SER A 380 3.43 -16.92 15.65
N LEU A 381 4.51 -16.98 16.44
CA LEU A 381 4.54 -17.52 17.81
C LEU A 381 4.48 -16.42 18.88
N MET A 382 4.51 -15.15 18.49
CA MET A 382 4.51 -14.02 19.43
C MET A 382 3.28 -14.03 20.34
N GLY A 383 3.53 -13.88 21.65
CA GLY A 383 2.49 -13.95 22.68
C GLY A 383 2.35 -15.33 23.34
N HIS A 384 3.05 -16.36 22.85
CA HIS A 384 3.09 -17.68 23.48
C HIS A 384 4.38 -17.86 24.29
N ALA A 385 4.26 -18.43 25.49
CA ALA A 385 5.39 -18.65 26.39
C ALA A 385 6.16 -19.93 26.02
N VAL A 386 6.86 -19.91 24.89
CA VAL A 386 7.69 -21.03 24.42
C VAL A 386 9.15 -20.59 24.24
N ARG A 387 10.10 -21.50 24.48
CA ARG A 387 11.52 -21.23 24.23
C ARG A 387 11.80 -21.24 22.74
N HIS A 388 12.62 -20.30 22.26
CA HIS A 388 12.93 -20.17 20.84
C HIS A 388 14.40 -20.50 20.58
N LYS A 389 14.68 -21.29 19.54
CA LYS A 389 16.03 -21.71 19.15
C LYS A 389 16.20 -21.65 17.64
N TRP A 390 17.19 -20.91 17.17
CA TRP A 390 17.54 -20.84 15.74
C TRP A 390 18.83 -21.62 15.49
N ILE A 391 18.81 -22.50 14.49
CA ILE A 391 19.98 -23.25 14.06
C ILE A 391 20.82 -22.39 13.12
N CYS A 392 22.07 -22.12 13.50
CA CYS A 392 23.00 -21.33 12.71
C CYS A 392 23.77 -22.21 11.70
N PRO A 393 24.39 -21.61 10.66
CA PRO A 393 25.13 -22.36 9.65
C PRO A 393 26.30 -23.19 10.20
N ASP A 394 26.87 -22.76 11.32
CA ASP A 394 27.93 -23.46 12.05
C ASP A 394 27.39 -24.50 13.05
N HIS A 395 26.10 -24.83 12.98
CA HIS A 395 25.36 -25.72 13.87
C HIS A 395 25.26 -25.22 15.33
N SER A 396 25.61 -23.95 15.59
CA SER A 396 25.37 -23.31 16.88
C SER A 396 23.90 -22.92 17.04
N ILE A 397 23.48 -22.68 18.29
CA ILE A 397 22.10 -22.31 18.62
C ILE A 397 22.09 -20.92 19.21
N ILE A 398 21.29 -20.06 18.59
CA ILE A 398 20.95 -18.75 19.13
C ILE A 398 19.54 -18.83 19.70
N THR A 399 19.31 -18.22 20.87
CA THR A 399 18.00 -18.21 21.54
C THR A 399 17.32 -16.84 21.55
N ASN A 400 17.97 -15.83 20.96
CA ASN A 400 17.47 -14.47 20.85
C ASN A 400 17.33 -14.06 19.37
N TRP A 401 16.14 -13.61 18.98
CA TRP A 401 15.88 -13.19 17.60
C TRP A 401 16.79 -12.05 17.12
N SER A 402 17.05 -11.04 17.96
CA SER A 402 17.90 -9.91 17.56
C SER A 402 19.34 -10.34 17.31
N GLU A 403 19.85 -11.26 18.12
CA GLU A 403 21.18 -11.84 17.96
C GLU A 403 21.26 -12.69 16.69
N TYR A 404 20.25 -13.54 16.44
CA TYR A 404 20.18 -14.36 15.23
C TYR A 404 20.11 -13.49 13.97
N GLN A 405 19.25 -12.46 13.97
CA GLN A 405 19.11 -11.54 12.86
C GLN A 405 20.41 -10.79 12.57
N GLN A 406 21.15 -10.37 13.60
CA GLN A 406 22.43 -9.70 13.43
C GLN A 406 23.50 -10.65 12.89
N SER A 407 23.57 -11.87 13.42
CA SER A 407 24.47 -12.92 12.95
C SER A 407 24.23 -13.23 11.47
N MET A 408 22.97 -13.47 11.07
CA MET A 408 22.60 -13.71 9.68
C MET A 408 22.91 -12.52 8.77
N LYS A 409 22.66 -11.28 9.19
CA LYS A 409 23.03 -10.11 8.39
C LYS A 409 24.54 -9.97 8.16
N SER A 410 25.35 -10.31 9.16
CA SER A 410 26.80 -10.35 9.01
C SER A 410 27.21 -11.45 8.02
N LEU A 411 26.64 -12.64 8.18
CA LEU A 411 26.87 -13.79 7.30
C LEU A 411 26.57 -13.47 5.84
N LEU A 412 25.43 -12.83 5.57
CA LEU A 412 24.98 -12.46 4.23
C LEU A 412 25.84 -11.36 3.58
N GLN A 413 26.55 -10.55 4.38
CA GLN A 413 27.52 -9.58 3.85
C GLN A 413 28.84 -10.23 3.45
N ASP A 414 29.22 -11.30 4.16
CA ASP A 414 30.51 -11.98 3.99
C ASP A 414 30.43 -13.16 2.98
N MET A 415 29.26 -13.78 2.79
CA MET A 415 29.05 -14.89 1.85
C MET A 415 28.72 -14.40 0.43
N LYS A 416 29.60 -14.73 -0.53
CA LYS A 416 29.37 -14.56 -2.00
C LYS A 416 29.26 -15.89 -2.76
N SER A 417 29.13 -17.02 -2.08
CA SER A 417 29.14 -18.35 -2.70
C SER A 417 28.15 -19.30 -2.04
N GLU A 418 27.44 -20.08 -2.86
CA GLU A 418 26.58 -21.19 -2.42
C GLU A 418 27.40 -22.20 -1.60
N GLN A 419 27.07 -22.33 -0.32
CA GLN A 419 27.46 -23.50 0.47
C GLN A 419 26.33 -24.51 0.38
N GLU A 420 26.64 -25.78 0.08
CA GLU A 420 25.69 -26.87 0.26
C GLU A 420 25.32 -26.95 1.74
N ILE A 421 24.03 -26.79 2.05
CA ILE A 421 23.51 -26.86 3.41
C ILE A 421 23.69 -28.30 3.90
N VAL A 422 24.61 -28.50 4.85
CA VAL A 422 24.72 -29.77 5.57
C VAL A 422 23.51 -29.87 6.50
N LEU A 423 22.59 -30.77 6.19
CA LEU A 423 21.31 -30.95 6.89
C LEU A 423 21.44 -31.58 8.30
N GLY A 424 22.64 -31.64 8.87
CA GLY A 424 22.94 -32.36 10.12
C GLY A 424 22.60 -33.86 10.10
N GLU A 425 22.95 -34.55 11.17
CA GLU A 425 22.53 -35.92 11.46
C GLU A 425 21.65 -35.99 12.72
N ALA A 426 21.07 -37.16 12.99
CA ALA A 426 20.15 -37.36 14.11
C ALA A 426 20.73 -36.92 15.46
N ASP A 427 22.03 -37.11 15.67
CA ASP A 427 22.72 -36.72 16.90
C ASP A 427 22.87 -35.21 17.03
N ASP A 428 23.08 -34.48 15.93
CA ASP A 428 23.06 -33.02 15.92
C ASP A 428 21.68 -32.53 16.35
N TRP A 429 20.62 -33.07 15.73
CA TRP A 429 19.25 -32.66 16.03
C TRP A 429 18.89 -32.93 17.50
N ARG A 430 19.29 -34.10 18.04
CA ARG A 430 19.13 -34.41 19.47
C ARG A 430 19.89 -33.43 20.35
N SER A 431 21.11 -33.06 19.97
CA SER A 431 21.89 -32.07 20.71
C SER A 431 21.18 -30.72 20.77
N TRP A 432 20.53 -30.32 19.67
CA TRP A 432 19.86 -29.03 19.57
C TRP A 432 18.57 -28.97 20.39
N ILE A 433 17.86 -30.08 20.51
CA ILE A 433 16.70 -30.21 21.40
C ILE A 433 17.13 -30.05 22.87
N ASN A 434 18.29 -30.59 23.24
CA ASN A 434 18.76 -30.70 24.63
C ASN A 434 19.58 -29.49 25.13
N HIS A 435 20.07 -28.64 24.22
CA HIS A 435 20.70 -27.35 24.56
C HIS A 435 19.73 -26.41 25.30
#